data_AF-A0A2V7WI25-F1
#
_entry.id   AF-A0A2V7WI25-F1
#
_cell.length_a   1.000
_cell.length_b   1.000
_cell.length_c   1.000
_cell.angle_alpha   90.00
_cell.angle_beta   90.00
_cell.angle_gamma   90.00
#
_symmetry.space_group_name_H-M   'P 1'
#
loop_
_entity.id
_entity.type
_entity.pdbx_description
1 polymer ?
#
loop_
_entity_poly.entity_id
_entity_poly.type
_entity_poly.pdbx_seq_one_letter_code
_entity_poly.pdbx_strand_id
1 'polypeptide(L)'
;MRAGEKVTIRGDDDAELLSYRSFASVVGIVAIVVSVVVLVTGAAAVTFLAVEGRAVPAIAAAVLSGGFAVVIAMLVPPTNVTLYEDALPTVQISQESNVSFPSVTFVVATPDRRVLARFHKSVWSRLARNRWSIVNASDRPVGFAIEESLSRAFLRKVAGKFSRHYEANLHIEYHGKDVGTISRRGAEDVLELHGDIDRRVAVALATLILGSEP
;
A
#
# COMPACT_ATOMS: atom_id res chain seq x y z
N MET A 1 -13.88 5.29 -0.15
CA MET A 1 -13.84 6.78 -0.03
C MET A 1 -13.68 7.40 -1.42
N ARG A 2 -14.04 8.67 -1.66
CA ARG A 2 -13.82 9.32 -2.98
C ARG A 2 -12.41 9.92 -3.06
N ALA A 3 -11.77 9.83 -4.22
CA ALA A 3 -10.45 10.42 -4.45
C ALA A 3 -10.48 11.94 -4.16
N GLY A 4 -9.49 12.44 -3.40
CA GLY A 4 -9.36 13.86 -3.08
C GLY A 4 -10.24 14.38 -1.94
N GLU A 5 -11.08 13.52 -1.35
CA GLU A 5 -11.90 13.82 -0.16
C GLU A 5 -11.01 14.11 1.06
N LYS A 6 -11.35 15.13 1.86
CA LYS A 6 -10.62 15.44 3.10
C LYS A 6 -10.98 14.37 4.14
N VAL A 7 -9.96 13.66 4.61
CA VAL A 7 -10.06 12.71 5.71
C VAL A 7 -9.45 13.34 6.94
N THR A 8 -10.15 13.28 8.07
CA THR A 8 -9.71 13.81 9.36
C THR A 8 -9.34 12.66 10.29
N ILE A 9 -8.21 12.81 10.97
CA ILE A 9 -7.70 11.94 12.01
C ILE A 9 -7.99 12.65 13.33
N ARG A 10 -8.75 11.98 14.20
CA ARG A 10 -9.17 12.54 15.49
C ARG A 10 -8.44 11.87 16.64
N GLY A 11 -8.28 12.62 17.73
CA GLY A 11 -7.73 12.11 18.98
C GLY A 11 -8.81 11.46 19.85
N ASP A 12 -8.39 10.99 21.02
CA ASP A 12 -9.27 10.35 22.01
C ASP A 12 -10.38 11.31 22.50
N ASP A 13 -10.12 12.62 22.47
CA ASP A 13 -11.07 13.68 22.82
C ASP A 13 -11.99 14.11 21.64
N ASP A 14 -12.02 13.36 20.54
CA ASP A 14 -12.69 13.68 19.26
C ASP A 14 -12.21 14.99 18.58
N ALA A 15 -11.14 15.60 19.10
CA ALA A 15 -10.50 16.76 18.49
C ALA A 15 -9.80 16.37 17.17
N GLU A 16 -9.93 17.21 16.13
CA GLU A 16 -9.18 17.05 14.87
C GLU A 16 -7.69 17.26 15.16
N LEU A 17 -6.88 16.23 14.91
CA LEU A 17 -5.43 16.28 15.08
C LEU A 17 -4.73 16.50 13.75
N LEU A 18 -5.11 15.71 12.75
CA LEU A 18 -4.48 15.72 11.45
C LEU A 18 -5.53 15.57 10.36
N SER A 19 -5.24 16.09 9.17
CA SER A 19 -6.05 15.85 8.00
C SER A 19 -5.21 15.56 6.76
N TYR A 20 -5.75 14.78 5.84
CA TYR A 20 -5.12 14.49 4.55
C TYR A 20 -6.18 14.36 3.46
N ARG A 21 -5.75 14.39 2.20
CA ARG A 21 -6.64 14.10 1.06
C ARG A 21 -6.51 12.64 0.67
N SER A 22 -7.66 11.96 0.54
CA SER A 22 -7.70 10.57 0.10
C SER A 22 -6.98 10.40 -1.24
N PHE A 23 -6.08 9.43 -1.29
CA PHE A 23 -5.28 9.08 -2.46
C PHE A 23 -5.80 7.79 -3.14
N ALA A 24 -6.99 7.32 -2.77
CA ALA A 24 -7.65 6.21 -3.42
C ALA A 24 -7.84 6.53 -4.91
N SER A 25 -7.02 5.92 -5.77
CA SER A 25 -6.97 6.24 -7.20
C SER A 25 -7.62 5.14 -8.02
N VAL A 26 -8.72 5.51 -8.71
CA VAL A 26 -9.35 4.65 -9.73
C VAL A 26 -8.35 4.30 -10.83
N VAL A 27 -7.44 5.22 -11.16
CA VAL A 27 -6.40 5.01 -12.18
C VAL A 27 -5.48 3.85 -11.80
N GLY A 28 -5.08 3.75 -10.53
CA GLY A 28 -4.25 2.63 -10.05
C GLY A 28 -4.96 1.28 -10.17
N ILE A 29 -6.25 1.22 -9.83
CA ILE A 29 -7.06 -0.01 -9.94
C ILE A 29 -7.19 -0.41 -11.42
N VAL A 30 -7.57 0.53 -12.29
CA VAL A 30 -7.71 0.27 -13.73
C VAL A 30 -6.38 -0.17 -14.33
N ALA A 31 -5.27 0.48 -13.98
CA ALA A 31 -3.95 0.12 -14.47
C ALA A 31 -3.55 -1.31 -14.06
N ILE A 32 -3.85 -1.73 -12.82
CA ILE A 32 -3.61 -3.10 -12.37
C ILE A 32 -4.43 -4.09 -13.20
N VAL A 33 -5.74 -3.84 -13.37
CA VAL A 33 -6.63 -4.72 -14.13
C VAL A 33 -6.16 -4.83 -15.59
N VAL A 34 -5.86 -3.71 -16.25
CA VAL A 34 -5.39 -3.69 -17.64
C VAL A 34 -4.02 -4.38 -17.75
N SER A 35 -3.10 -4.15 -16.81
CA SER A 35 -1.80 -4.83 -16.79
C SER A 35 -1.94 -6.35 -16.70
N VAL A 36 -2.85 -6.84 -15.85
CA VAL A 36 -3.12 -8.28 -15.73
C VAL A 36 -3.65 -8.85 -17.03
N VAL A 37 -4.62 -8.17 -17.67
CA VAL A 37 -5.15 -8.60 -18.97
C VAL A 37 -4.04 -8.65 -20.02
N VAL A 38 -3.22 -7.60 -20.13
CA VAL A 38 -2.11 -7.54 -21.09
C VAL A 38 -1.10 -8.66 -20.87
N LEU A 39 -0.72 -8.93 -19.61
CA LEU A 39 0.24 -9.98 -19.29
C LEU A 39 -0.32 -11.39 -19.56
N VAL A 40 -1.58 -11.64 -19.20
CA VAL A 40 -2.22 -12.95 -19.43
C VAL A 40 -2.41 -13.20 -20.93
N THR A 41 -2.95 -12.23 -21.67
CA THR A 41 -3.13 -12.35 -23.12
C THR A 41 -1.78 -12.43 -23.84
N GLY A 42 -0.79 -11.64 -23.40
CA GLY A 42 0.57 -11.69 -23.92
C GLY A 42 1.22 -13.05 -23.72
N ALA A 43 1.16 -13.61 -22.51
CA ALA A 43 1.68 -14.94 -22.21
C ALA A 43 0.98 -16.04 -23.03
N ALA A 44 -0.34 -15.95 -23.21
CA ALA A 44 -1.10 -16.88 -24.05
C ALA A 44 -0.65 -16.81 -25.51
N ALA A 45 -0.48 -15.61 -26.06
CA ALA A 45 -0.01 -15.41 -27.43
C ALA A 45 1.42 -15.92 -27.64
N VAL A 46 2.34 -15.64 -26.70
CA VAL A 46 3.72 -16.16 -26.73
C VAL A 46 3.72 -17.69 -26.71
N THR A 47 2.92 -18.30 -25.83
CA THR A 47 2.83 -19.76 -25.70
C THR A 47 2.30 -20.39 -26.99
N PHE A 48 1.24 -19.82 -27.56
CA PHE A 48 0.66 -20.29 -28.82
C PHE A 48 1.67 -20.24 -29.97
N LEU A 49 2.34 -19.10 -30.15
CA LEU A 49 3.32 -18.91 -31.23
C LEU A 49 4.56 -19.79 -31.06
N ALA A 50 4.99 -20.04 -29.81
CA ALA A 50 6.07 -20.95 -29.51
C ALA A 50 5.72 -22.40 -29.89
N VAL A 51 4.50 -22.85 -29.59
CA VAL A 51 4.00 -24.17 -29.97
C VAL A 51 3.89 -24.33 -31.49
N GLU A 52 3.54 -23.26 -32.22
CA GLU A 52 3.54 -23.24 -33.69
C GLU A 52 4.95 -23.20 -34.32
N GLY A 53 6.03 -23.16 -33.52
CA GLY A 53 7.40 -23.05 -34.02
C GLY A 53 7.77 -21.66 -34.57
N ARG A 54 6.93 -20.64 -34.32
CA ARG A 54 7.12 -19.27 -34.80
C ARG A 54 7.91 -18.44 -33.78
N ALA A 55 9.21 -18.72 -33.69
CA ALA A 55 10.08 -18.12 -32.68
C ALA A 55 10.16 -16.57 -32.76
N VAL A 56 10.30 -16.00 -33.96
CA VAL A 56 10.42 -14.53 -34.12
C VAL A 56 9.14 -13.80 -33.69
N PRO A 57 7.93 -14.20 -34.15
CA PRO A 57 6.68 -13.64 -33.64
C PRO A 57 6.49 -13.82 -32.13
N ALA A 58 6.89 -14.97 -31.57
CA ALA A 58 6.77 -15.22 -30.13
C ALA A 58 7.64 -14.24 -29.31
N ILE A 59 8.87 -13.99 -29.74
CA ILE A 59 9.76 -13.01 -29.10
C ILE A 59 9.16 -11.59 -29.21
N ALA A 60 8.66 -11.22 -30.39
CA ALA A 60 8.03 -9.91 -30.58
C ALA A 60 6.81 -9.73 -29.66
N ALA A 61 5.95 -10.74 -29.53
CA ALA A 61 4.81 -10.72 -28.62
C ALA A 61 5.23 -10.58 -27.15
N ALA A 62 6.31 -11.26 -26.73
CA ALA A 62 6.85 -11.15 -25.38
C ALA A 62 7.38 -9.74 -25.09
N VAL A 63 8.14 -9.16 -26.02
CA VAL A 63 8.69 -7.80 -25.88
C VAL A 63 7.57 -6.76 -25.86
N LEU A 64 6.58 -6.87 -26.75
CA LEU A 64 5.46 -5.94 -26.81
C LEU A 64 4.60 -6.01 -25.54
N SER A 65 4.22 -7.20 -25.09
CA SER A 65 3.42 -7.36 -23.87
C SER A 65 4.15 -6.86 -22.63
N GLY A 66 5.44 -7.17 -22.48
CA GLY A 66 6.28 -6.63 -21.42
C GLY A 66 6.39 -5.11 -21.49
N GLY A 67 6.65 -4.56 -22.67
CA GLY A 67 6.72 -3.11 -22.90
C GLY A 67 5.42 -2.39 -22.55
N PHE A 68 4.27 -2.92 -22.97
CA PHE A 68 2.97 -2.37 -22.61
C PHE A 68 2.72 -2.40 -21.09
N ALA A 69 3.07 -3.49 -20.41
CA ALA A 69 2.94 -3.57 -18.96
C ALA A 69 3.81 -2.50 -18.26
N VAL A 70 5.03 -2.26 -18.73
CA VAL A 70 5.89 -1.19 -18.22
C VAL A 70 5.28 0.19 -18.46
N VAL A 71 4.76 0.45 -19.66
CA VAL A 71 4.09 1.72 -19.98
C VAL A 71 2.89 1.95 -19.06
N ILE A 72 2.02 0.94 -18.87
CA ILE A 72 0.88 1.05 -17.97
C ILE A 72 1.33 1.37 -16.54
N ALA A 73 2.38 0.69 -16.05
CA ALA A 73 2.94 0.97 -14.72
C ALA A 73 3.48 2.40 -14.59
N MET A 74 4.11 2.94 -15.64
CA MET A 74 4.59 4.33 -15.67
C MET A 74 3.48 5.37 -15.71
N LEU A 75 2.31 5.03 -16.26
CA LEU A 75 1.15 5.92 -16.28
C LEU A 75 0.47 6.04 -14.91
N VAL A 76 0.71 5.10 -13.98
CA VAL A 76 0.15 5.18 -12.63
C VAL A 76 0.87 6.28 -11.86
N PRO A 77 0.16 7.32 -11.37
CA PRO A 77 0.78 8.37 -10.60
C PRO A 77 1.36 7.80 -9.29
N PRO A 78 2.56 8.26 -8.85
CA PRO A 78 3.10 7.87 -7.55
C PRO A 78 2.15 8.33 -6.44
N THR A 79 2.06 7.53 -5.38
CA THR A 79 1.33 7.97 -4.19
C THR A 79 2.13 9.06 -3.48
N ASN A 80 1.53 10.24 -3.33
CA ASN A 80 2.07 11.34 -2.52
C ASN A 80 0.95 11.90 -1.64
N VAL A 81 1.16 11.86 -0.32
CA VAL A 81 0.18 12.26 0.68
C VAL A 81 0.87 13.19 1.67
N THR A 82 0.25 14.32 1.93
CA THR A 82 0.69 15.25 2.99
C THR A 82 -0.37 15.27 4.07
N LEU A 83 0.05 15.07 5.32
CA LEU A 83 -0.76 15.24 6.51
C LEU A 83 -0.57 16.65 7.05
N TYR A 84 -1.67 17.29 7.39
CA TYR A 84 -1.76 18.66 7.87
C TYR A 84 -2.29 18.70 9.29
N GLU A 85 -1.65 19.49 10.15
CA GLU A 85 -2.17 19.91 11.45
C GLU A 85 -2.73 21.32 11.27
N ASP A 86 -4.06 21.45 11.37
CA ASP A 86 -4.87 22.62 10.99
C ASP A 86 -4.68 23.09 9.53
N ALA A 87 -3.52 23.68 9.23
CA ALA A 87 -3.12 24.15 7.90
C ALA A 87 -1.61 23.95 7.61
N LEU A 88 -0.83 23.53 8.61
CA LEU A 88 0.61 23.35 8.48
C LEU A 88 0.92 21.91 8.07
N PRO A 89 1.76 21.68 7.04
CA PRO A 89 2.18 20.34 6.71
C PRO A 89 3.04 19.79 7.86
N THR A 90 2.72 18.61 8.36
CA THR A 90 3.45 17.98 9.48
C THR A 90 4.21 16.74 9.05
N VAL A 91 3.64 15.95 8.12
CA VAL A 91 4.25 14.71 7.61
C VAL A 91 3.96 14.57 6.13
N GLN A 92 4.96 14.17 5.35
CA GLN A 92 4.85 13.82 3.95
C GLN A 92 5.15 12.34 3.76
N ILE A 93 4.29 11.67 3.01
CA ILE A 93 4.40 10.28 2.61
C ILE A 93 4.54 10.27 1.10
N SER A 94 5.65 9.75 0.59
CA SER A 94 5.90 9.69 -0.85
C SER A 94 6.35 8.29 -1.25
N GLN A 95 5.82 7.79 -2.36
CA GLN A 95 6.30 6.58 -2.98
C GLN A 95 7.63 6.86 -3.69
N GLU A 96 8.65 6.06 -3.39
CA GLU A 96 10.01 6.29 -3.90
C GLU A 96 10.12 5.98 -5.41
N SER A 97 9.37 4.99 -5.90
CA SER A 97 9.35 4.65 -7.32
C SER A 97 8.03 4.02 -7.76
N ASN A 98 7.59 4.33 -8.98
CA ASN A 98 6.42 3.72 -9.64
C ASN A 98 6.73 2.35 -10.24
N VAL A 99 8.01 2.03 -10.42
CA VAL A 99 8.48 0.81 -11.12
C VAL A 99 9.11 -0.19 -10.13
N SER A 100 8.90 0.00 -8.83
CA SER A 100 9.41 -0.90 -7.81
C SER A 100 8.53 -2.16 -7.74
N PHE A 101 8.86 -3.14 -8.58
CA PHE A 101 8.36 -4.51 -8.53
C PHE A 101 9.51 -5.44 -8.11
N PRO A 102 9.32 -6.38 -7.17
CA PRO A 102 8.06 -6.84 -6.59
C PRO A 102 7.69 -6.16 -5.25
N SER A 103 8.26 -5.00 -4.94
CA SER A 103 8.04 -4.35 -3.65
C SER A 103 7.96 -2.84 -3.76
N VAL A 104 7.01 -2.24 -3.06
CA VAL A 104 6.78 -0.80 -3.05
C VAL A 104 7.36 -0.20 -1.78
N THR A 105 8.19 0.83 -1.93
CA THR A 105 8.76 1.59 -0.82
C THR A 105 8.10 2.96 -0.71
N PHE A 106 7.64 3.27 0.49
CA PHE A 106 7.11 4.59 0.86
C PHE A 106 8.07 5.25 1.85
N VAL A 107 8.37 6.52 1.63
CA VAL A 107 9.21 7.34 2.50
C VAL A 107 8.31 8.25 3.30
N VAL A 108 8.48 8.24 4.62
CA VAL A 108 7.87 9.19 5.55
C VAL A 108 8.92 10.22 5.93
N ALA A 109 8.65 11.48 5.60
CA ALA A 109 9.54 12.59 5.90
C ALA A 109 8.75 13.73 6.53
N THR A 110 9.44 14.56 7.31
CA THR A 110 8.93 15.87 7.73
C THR A 110 9.02 16.88 6.58
N PRO A 111 8.36 18.05 6.68
CA PRO A 111 8.34 19.06 5.61
C PRO A 111 9.71 19.60 5.22
N ASP A 112 10.67 19.59 6.16
CA ASP A 112 12.08 19.91 5.97
C ASP A 112 12.87 18.78 5.28
N ARG A 113 12.20 17.75 4.76
CA ARG A 113 12.76 16.57 4.08
C ARG A 113 13.61 15.67 4.97
N ARG A 114 13.52 15.79 6.29
CA ARG A 114 14.15 14.83 7.19
C ARG A 114 13.36 13.53 7.19
N VAL A 115 14.01 12.45 6.76
CA VAL A 115 13.39 11.10 6.71
C VAL A 115 13.20 10.59 8.14
N LEU A 116 11.95 10.31 8.49
CA LEU A 116 11.57 9.69 9.77
C LEU A 116 11.63 8.17 9.67
N ALA A 117 11.03 7.61 8.62
CA ALA A 117 10.95 6.17 8.39
C ALA A 117 10.75 5.86 6.90
N ARG A 118 11.02 4.61 6.53
CA ARG A 118 10.59 4.02 5.27
C ARG A 118 9.70 2.82 5.55
N PHE A 119 8.66 2.66 4.75
CA PHE A 119 7.80 1.49 4.78
C PHE A 119 7.99 0.71 3.51
N HIS A 120 8.15 -0.60 3.66
CA HIS A 120 8.30 -1.48 2.53
C HIS A 120 7.18 -2.52 2.53
N LYS A 121 6.55 -2.67 1.37
CA LYS A 121 5.46 -3.61 1.12
C LYS A 121 5.82 -4.49 -0.05
N SER A 122 6.01 -5.79 0.22
CA SER A 122 6.12 -6.78 -0.85
C SER A 122 4.75 -7.02 -1.49
N VAL A 123 4.67 -7.00 -2.82
CA VAL A 123 3.44 -7.29 -3.59
C VAL A 123 2.97 -8.73 -3.34
N TRP A 124 3.89 -9.65 -3.07
CA TRP A 124 3.60 -11.04 -2.71
C TRP A 124 2.94 -11.19 -1.33
N SER A 125 3.04 -10.18 -0.46
CA SER A 125 2.36 -10.18 0.84
C SER A 125 0.82 -10.13 0.69
N ARG A 126 0.31 -9.67 -0.47
CA ARG A 126 -1.14 -9.75 -0.79
C ARG A 126 -1.61 -11.17 -1.08
N LEU A 127 -0.73 -12.09 -1.50
CA LEU A 127 -1.09 -13.51 -1.70
C LEU A 127 -1.06 -14.31 -0.39
N ALA A 128 -0.26 -13.88 0.60
CA ALA A 128 -0.18 -14.50 1.93
C ALA A 128 -0.76 -13.58 3.03
N ARG A 129 0.07 -13.20 4.00
CA ARG A 129 -0.24 -12.32 5.14
C ARG A 129 0.19 -10.90 4.81
N ASN A 130 -0.71 -9.91 4.92
CA ASN A 130 -0.34 -8.51 4.67
C ASN A 130 0.73 -8.11 5.70
N ARG A 131 1.94 -7.83 5.22
CA ARG A 131 3.10 -7.48 6.05
C ARG A 131 3.74 -6.23 5.50
N TRP A 132 3.87 -5.24 6.37
CA TRP A 132 4.61 -4.03 6.12
C TRP A 132 5.85 -4.04 6.98
N SER A 133 7.02 -3.81 6.40
CA SER A 133 8.25 -3.64 7.18
C SER A 133 8.53 -2.17 7.39
N ILE A 134 8.79 -1.81 8.65
CA ILE A 134 9.21 -0.48 9.06
C ILE A 134 10.72 -0.48 9.10
N VAL A 135 11.30 0.42 8.32
CA VAL A 135 12.73 0.54 8.11
C VAL A 135 13.14 1.95 8.54
N ASN A 136 14.27 2.07 9.22
CA ASN A 136 14.78 3.39 9.61
C ASN A 136 15.39 4.13 8.41
N ALA A 137 15.83 5.37 8.63
CA ALA A 137 16.48 6.19 7.59
C ALA A 137 17.78 5.56 7.01
N SER A 138 18.41 4.63 7.74
CA SER A 138 19.61 3.89 7.32
C SER A 138 19.31 2.53 6.68
N ASP A 139 18.07 2.31 6.26
CA ASP A 139 17.60 1.07 5.62
C ASP A 139 17.67 -0.20 6.50
N ARG A 140 17.74 -0.03 7.83
CA ARG A 140 17.71 -1.16 8.77
C ARG A 140 16.28 -1.45 9.22
N PRO A 141 15.85 -2.73 9.22
CA PRO A 141 14.54 -3.09 9.71
C PRO A 141 14.46 -2.82 11.21
N VAL A 142 13.47 -2.03 11.61
CA VAL A 142 13.21 -1.66 13.02
C VAL A 142 11.88 -2.18 13.52
N GLY A 143 10.98 -2.60 12.61
CA GLY A 143 9.69 -3.14 13.00
C GLY A 143 8.88 -3.70 11.83
N PHE A 144 7.69 -4.21 12.13
CA PHE A 144 6.74 -4.71 11.13
C PHE A 144 5.31 -4.42 11.57
N ALA A 145 4.42 -4.08 10.64
CA ALA A 145 2.99 -4.20 10.86
C ALA A 145 2.47 -5.48 10.19
N ILE A 146 1.87 -6.36 10.98
CA ILE A 146 1.49 -7.71 10.56
C ILE A 146 0.02 -7.98 10.89
N GLU A 147 -0.72 -8.50 9.92
CA GLU A 147 -2.12 -8.93 10.07
C GLU A 147 -2.27 -10.12 11.03
N GLU A 148 -3.25 -10.10 11.93
CA GLU A 148 -3.37 -11.04 13.06
C GLU A 148 -3.41 -12.54 12.66
N SER A 149 -4.04 -12.93 11.54
CA SER A 149 -4.10 -14.36 11.16
C SER A 149 -4.25 -14.65 9.65
N LEU A 150 -3.53 -15.68 9.18
CA LEU A 150 -3.60 -16.22 7.82
C LEU A 150 -4.99 -16.78 7.47
N SER A 151 -5.68 -17.38 8.45
CA SER A 151 -7.03 -17.93 8.28
C SER A 151 -8.09 -16.84 8.08
N ARG A 152 -8.02 -15.73 8.83
CA ARG A 152 -8.87 -14.55 8.57
C ARG A 152 -8.51 -13.85 7.26
N ALA A 153 -7.22 -13.77 6.91
CA ALA A 153 -6.79 -13.22 5.63
C ALA A 153 -7.37 -14.00 4.43
N PHE A 154 -7.46 -15.34 4.54
CA PHE A 154 -8.09 -16.18 3.53
C PHE A 154 -9.62 -16.03 3.51
N LEU A 155 -10.27 -16.02 4.68
CA LEU A 155 -11.72 -15.75 4.79
C LEU A 155 -12.08 -14.38 4.19
N ARG A 156 -11.27 -13.34 4.42
CA ARG A 156 -11.44 -12.01 3.83
C ARG A 156 -11.35 -12.03 2.31
N LYS A 157 -10.44 -12.81 1.71
CA LYS A 157 -10.33 -12.91 0.25
C LYS A 157 -11.55 -13.55 -0.40
N VAL A 158 -12.19 -14.50 0.28
CA VAL A 158 -13.35 -15.23 -0.23
C VAL A 158 -14.67 -14.55 0.12
N ALA A 159 -14.81 -14.04 1.35
CA ALA A 159 -16.05 -13.49 1.91
C ALA A 159 -16.02 -11.98 2.19
N GLY A 160 -14.84 -11.37 2.34
CA GLY A 160 -14.69 -9.92 2.62
C GLY A 160 -15.17 -9.02 1.48
N LYS A 161 -15.31 -9.54 0.26
CA LYS A 161 -15.97 -8.82 -0.85
C LYS A 161 -17.47 -8.54 -0.59
N PHE A 162 -18.07 -9.22 0.39
CA PHE A 162 -19.50 -9.15 0.71
C PHE A 162 -19.81 -8.59 2.11
N SER A 163 -18.81 -8.31 2.94
CA SER A 163 -19.01 -7.69 4.26
C SER A 163 -17.76 -6.98 4.77
N ARG A 164 -17.92 -5.69 5.12
CA ARG A 164 -16.89 -4.83 5.75
C ARG A 164 -16.48 -5.30 7.15
N HIS A 165 -17.21 -6.24 7.74
CA HIS A 165 -16.94 -6.76 9.10
C HIS A 165 -15.68 -7.65 9.18
N TYR A 166 -15.07 -8.01 8.05
CA TYR A 166 -13.91 -8.92 7.98
C TYR A 166 -12.57 -8.22 7.70
N GLU A 167 -12.49 -6.91 7.94
CA GLU A 167 -11.28 -6.12 7.69
C GLU A 167 -10.26 -6.27 8.83
N ALA A 168 -8.99 -6.32 8.45
CA ALA A 168 -7.91 -6.89 9.24
C ALA A 168 -7.47 -6.01 10.41
N ASN A 169 -7.29 -6.61 11.59
CA ASN A 169 -6.50 -6.02 12.66
C ASN A 169 -5.01 -6.26 12.35
N LEU A 170 -4.21 -5.19 12.34
CA LEU A 170 -2.76 -5.26 12.20
C LEU A 170 -2.10 -4.85 13.50
N HIS A 171 -1.20 -5.70 14.00
CA HIS A 171 -0.33 -5.37 15.12
C HIS A 171 0.92 -4.69 14.59
N ILE A 172 1.35 -3.64 15.28
CA ILE A 172 2.58 -2.90 15.00
C ILE A 172 3.63 -3.40 15.98
N GLU A 173 4.61 -4.14 15.47
CA GLU A 173 5.79 -4.54 16.22
C GLU A 173 6.92 -3.55 15.91
N TYR A 174 7.52 -2.96 16.94
CA TYR A 174 8.63 -2.01 16.83
C TYR A 174 9.71 -2.35 17.85
N HIS A 175 10.95 -2.50 17.40
CA HIS A 175 12.08 -3.00 18.19
C HIS A 175 11.78 -4.30 18.97
N GLY A 176 11.01 -5.21 18.37
CA GLY A 176 10.65 -6.50 18.97
C GLY A 176 9.57 -6.42 20.05
N LYS A 177 8.89 -5.28 20.19
CA LYS A 177 7.77 -5.09 21.13
C LYS A 177 6.51 -4.76 20.36
N ASP A 178 5.37 -5.26 20.83
CA ASP A 178 4.08 -4.78 20.35
C ASP A 178 3.89 -3.34 20.86
N VAL A 179 3.67 -2.40 19.94
CA VAL A 179 3.57 -0.96 20.25
C VAL A 179 2.23 -0.36 19.85
N GLY A 180 1.38 -1.10 19.14
CA GLY A 180 0.07 -0.61 18.77
C GLY A 180 -0.71 -1.52 17.83
N THR A 181 -1.97 -1.19 17.63
CA THR A 181 -2.89 -1.92 16.77
C THR A 181 -3.62 -0.98 15.82
N ILE A 182 -3.72 -1.37 14.55
CA ILE A 182 -4.59 -0.74 13.56
C ILE A 182 -5.79 -1.65 13.37
N SER A 183 -6.98 -1.14 13.61
CA SER A 183 -8.23 -1.89 13.49
C SER A 183 -9.31 -1.05 12.81
N ARG A 184 -10.28 -1.72 12.19
CA ARG A 184 -11.49 -1.07 11.68
C ARG A 184 -12.67 -1.52 12.52
N ARG A 185 -13.25 -0.61 13.29
CA ARG A 185 -14.38 -0.87 14.19
C ARG A 185 -15.66 -0.31 13.56
N GLY A 186 -16.38 -1.17 12.83
CA GLY A 186 -17.63 -0.80 12.19
C GLY A 186 -17.42 0.16 11.01
N ALA A 187 -17.71 1.46 11.22
CA ALA A 187 -17.52 2.51 10.21
C ALA A 187 -16.26 3.35 10.44
N GLU A 188 -15.55 3.14 11.56
CA GLU A 188 -14.42 3.96 11.98
C GLU A 188 -13.10 3.18 11.91
N ASP A 189 -12.05 3.88 11.50
CA ASP A 189 -10.69 3.39 11.46
C ASP A 189 -9.95 3.86 12.71
N VAL A 190 -9.37 2.93 13.47
CA VAL A 190 -8.78 3.19 14.79
C VAL A 190 -7.32 2.76 14.83
N LEU A 191 -6.46 3.67 15.28
CA LEU A 191 -5.05 3.41 15.62
C LEU A 191 -4.90 3.53 17.14
N GLU A 192 -4.63 2.42 17.81
CA GLU A 192 -4.34 2.37 19.24
C GLU A 192 -2.82 2.22 19.43
N LEU A 193 -2.19 3.09 20.21
CA LEU A 193 -0.77 3.04 20.53
C LEU A 193 -0.59 2.76 22.03
N HIS A 194 0.25 1.80 22.37
CA HIS A 194 0.54 1.43 23.77
C HIS A 194 2.04 1.24 24.03
N GLY A 195 2.90 1.48 23.04
CA GLY A 195 4.35 1.40 23.17
C GLY A 195 5.08 2.63 22.62
N ASP A 196 6.41 2.56 22.65
CA ASP A 196 7.29 3.67 22.25
C ASP A 196 7.59 3.62 20.76
N ILE A 197 6.79 4.36 19.98
CA ILE A 197 6.98 4.60 18.55
C ILE A 197 6.65 6.07 18.26
N ASP A 198 7.38 6.68 17.32
CA ASP A 198 7.05 8.03 16.86
C ASP A 198 5.62 8.05 16.31
N ARG A 199 4.76 8.85 16.94
CA ARG A 199 3.34 9.00 16.58
C ARG A 199 3.16 9.35 15.10
N ARG A 200 4.05 10.16 14.53
CA ARG A 200 4.01 10.56 13.12
C ARG A 200 4.24 9.36 12.20
N VAL A 201 5.15 8.48 12.58
CA VAL A 201 5.43 7.24 11.85
C VAL A 201 4.24 6.29 11.93
N ALA A 202 3.67 6.09 13.13
CA ALA A 202 2.52 5.22 13.30
C ALA A 202 1.28 5.71 12.54
N VAL A 203 0.99 7.02 12.60
CA VAL A 203 -0.12 7.62 11.86
C VAL A 203 0.11 7.53 10.35
N ALA A 204 1.34 7.75 9.86
CA ALA A 204 1.66 7.60 8.45
C ALA A 204 1.44 6.17 7.95
N LEU A 205 1.81 5.18 8.77
CA LEU A 205 1.60 3.76 8.47
C LEU A 205 0.11 3.42 8.41
N ALA A 206 -0.67 3.86 9.40
CA ALA A 206 -2.12 3.67 9.43
C ALA A 206 -2.79 4.33 8.21
N THR A 207 -2.38 5.56 7.86
CA THR A 207 -2.89 6.30 6.69
C THR A 207 -2.64 5.53 5.39
N LEU A 208 -1.46 4.93 5.23
CA LEU A 208 -1.14 4.12 4.05
C LEU A 208 -1.96 2.82 3.99
N ILE A 209 -2.13 2.14 5.13
CA ILE A 209 -2.86 0.88 5.19
C ILE A 209 -4.34 1.10 4.90
N LEU A 210 -4.96 2.04 5.60
CA LEU A 210 -6.40 2.28 5.58
C LEU A 210 -6.82 3.12 4.38
N GLY A 211 -6.02 4.11 3.98
CA GLY A 211 -6.29 4.99 2.85
C GLY A 211 -6.04 4.35 1.47
N SER A 212 -5.35 3.20 1.41
CA SER A 212 -5.09 2.46 0.17
C SER A 212 -6.14 1.40 -0.17
N GLU A 213 -7.12 1.17 0.72
CA GLU A 213 -8.23 0.24 0.50
C GLU A 213 -9.50 1.01 0.07
N PRO A 214 -10.11 0.70 -1.10
CA PRO A 214 -11.30 1.40 -1.61
C PRO A 214 -12.58 1.12 -0.81
#